data_AF-A0A945CMI5-F1
#
_entry.id   AF-A0A945CMI5-F1
#
_cell.length_a   1.000
_cell.length_b   1.000
_cell.length_c   1.000
_cell.angle_alpha   90.00
_cell.angle_beta   90.00
_cell.angle_gamma   90.00
#
_symmetry.space_group_name_H-M   'P 1'
#
loop_
_entity.id
_entity.type
_entity.pdbx_description
1 polymer ?
#
loop_
_entity_poly.entity_id
_entity_poly.type
_entity_poly.pdbx_seq_one_letter_code
_entity_poly.pdbx_strand_id
1 'polypeptide(L)'
;MGRERLQTHYWINIIMRDSGKLQILAIDDVPENLNVLRASLTKAGYHFLAAPSGEVALMVAKHSHPDLILLDVVMPDMDGYEVCKRLKADSDLAEIPVIFLTGRSDTESVIEGFDVGGIDYIVKPFHEKEVRTRVATHIKISRLTRDLQQRTAELQREIEERRSLSQERELFIDRIATMEEREAQRWGVDAFVGHSQATQRILKSVAMVQNADMTRVLITGESGTGKELIARAIHSGSGRAAKPFVTVNCAAMPDTLADSMLFGHRKGAFTGADRNHRGYFEQAHGGTLFLDEIGDMPPLVQAKILRALEDGYVQPLGGYENRPVDVRVLAATNVDLRSAVEQGHFRNDLYYRLAQYMVEIPPLRARREDIVPLAEYFLHMCATDMGIEPPALATECRARLEGHSFPGNVRELKN
;
A
#
# COMPACT_ATOMS: atom_id res chain seq x y z
N MET A 1 54.65 -24.61 42.56
CA MET A 1 53.46 -23.80 42.87
C MET A 1 53.63 -22.29 42.53
N GLY A 2 54.45 -21.91 41.54
CA GLY A 2 54.69 -20.49 41.20
C GLY A 2 54.37 -20.09 39.75
N ARG A 3 54.11 -21.04 38.84
CA ARG A 3 53.81 -20.76 37.41
C ARG A 3 52.31 -20.76 37.07
N GLU A 4 51.48 -21.50 37.79
CA GLU A 4 50.03 -21.55 37.53
C GLU A 4 49.29 -20.27 37.96
N ARG A 5 49.71 -19.60 39.05
CA ARG A 5 49.05 -18.37 39.53
C ARG A 5 49.28 -17.14 38.63
N LEU A 6 50.36 -17.11 37.85
CA LEU A 6 50.65 -16.01 36.92
C LEU A 6 49.86 -16.15 35.60
N GLN A 7 49.51 -17.36 35.18
CA GLN A 7 48.58 -17.55 34.06
C GLN A 7 47.15 -17.16 34.45
N THR A 8 46.65 -17.56 35.63
CA THR A 8 45.25 -17.27 36.01
C THR A 8 44.95 -15.77 36.15
N HIS A 9 45.91 -14.96 36.60
CA HIS A 9 45.73 -13.49 36.68
C HIS A 9 45.77 -12.79 35.32
N TYR A 10 46.40 -13.39 34.29
CA TYR A 10 46.39 -12.85 32.93
C TYR A 10 45.05 -13.14 32.23
N TRP A 11 44.39 -14.25 32.56
CA TRP A 11 43.09 -14.65 32.00
C TRP A 11 41.89 -13.89 32.61
N ILE A 12 41.97 -13.44 33.86
CA ILE A 12 40.84 -12.76 34.52
C ILE A 12 40.62 -11.32 34.00
N ASN A 13 41.66 -10.65 33.50
CA ASN A 13 41.52 -9.33 32.88
C ASN A 13 41.03 -9.36 31.42
N ILE A 14 40.95 -10.54 30.79
CA ILE A 14 40.52 -10.72 29.39
C ILE A 14 38.97 -10.75 29.27
N ILE A 15 38.24 -10.93 30.38
CA ILE A 15 36.80 -11.26 30.35
C ILE A 15 35.90 -10.08 30.80
N MET A 16 36.46 -8.99 31.33
CA MET A 16 35.66 -7.83 31.74
C MET A 16 35.48 -6.84 30.58
N ARG A 17 34.32 -6.90 29.92
CA ARG A 17 33.86 -5.88 28.97
C ARG A 17 33.72 -4.55 29.73
N ASP A 18 34.64 -3.62 29.53
CA ASP A 18 34.53 -2.26 30.08
C ASP A 18 33.40 -1.55 29.31
N SER A 19 32.24 -1.48 29.93
CA SER A 19 30.93 -1.14 29.35
C SER A 19 30.96 0.21 28.61
N GLY A 20 31.29 0.20 27.32
CA GLY A 20 31.19 1.36 26.42
C GLY A 20 32.42 1.64 25.55
N LYS A 21 33.57 1.00 25.79
CA LYS A 21 34.77 1.20 24.95
C LYS A 21 34.84 0.21 23.80
N LEU A 22 35.15 0.74 22.62
CA LEU A 22 35.41 -0.03 21.39
C LEU A 22 36.63 -0.93 21.58
N GLN A 23 36.53 -2.20 21.15
CA GLN A 23 37.56 -3.21 21.33
C GLN A 23 38.42 -3.35 20.08
N ILE A 24 39.74 -3.25 20.23
CA ILE A 24 40.71 -3.46 19.14
C ILE A 24 41.59 -4.63 19.51
N LEU A 25 41.67 -5.62 18.63
CA LEU A 25 42.57 -6.77 18.76
C LEU A 25 43.82 -6.53 17.91
N ALA A 26 44.98 -6.44 18.56
CA ALA A 26 46.27 -6.41 17.87
C ALA A 26 46.96 -7.77 17.94
N ILE A 27 47.47 -8.22 16.80
CA ILE A 27 48.08 -9.53 16.61
C ILE A 27 49.48 -9.31 16.06
N ASP A 28 50.50 -9.60 16.85
CA ASP A 28 51.91 -9.41 16.52
C ASP A 28 52.74 -10.28 17.48
N ASP A 29 53.71 -11.03 16.98
CA ASP A 29 54.55 -11.94 17.79
C ASP A 29 55.63 -11.18 18.57
N VAL A 30 55.92 -9.92 18.19
CA VAL A 30 56.92 -9.06 18.82
C VAL A 30 56.27 -8.23 19.95
N PRO A 31 56.63 -8.46 21.23
CA PRO A 31 56.01 -7.77 22.37
C PRO A 31 56.18 -6.24 22.35
N GLU A 32 57.28 -5.74 21.79
CA GLU A 32 57.57 -4.30 21.64
C GLU A 32 56.52 -3.60 20.77
N ASN A 33 56.12 -4.22 19.66
CA ASN A 33 55.10 -3.70 18.76
C ASN A 33 53.74 -3.59 19.46
N LEU A 34 53.34 -4.64 20.17
CA LEU A 34 52.11 -4.67 20.97
C LEU A 34 52.10 -3.58 22.05
N ASN A 35 53.23 -3.31 22.70
CA ASN A 35 53.34 -2.27 23.72
C ASN A 35 53.16 -0.86 23.13
N VAL A 36 53.73 -0.58 21.96
CA VAL A 36 53.57 0.70 21.24
C VAL A 36 52.11 0.91 20.83
N LEU A 37 51.48 -0.11 20.25
CA LEU A 37 50.07 -0.06 19.84
C LEU A 37 49.14 0.11 21.04
N ARG A 38 49.40 -0.61 22.14
CA ARG A 38 48.66 -0.48 23.40
C ARG A 38 48.72 0.96 23.92
N ALA A 39 49.91 1.54 24.01
CA ALA A 39 50.09 2.91 24.49
C ALA A 39 49.30 3.93 23.63
N SER A 40 49.35 3.79 22.31
CA SER A 40 48.64 4.67 21.37
C SER A 40 47.11 4.52 21.46
N LEU A 41 46.61 3.28 21.45
CA LEU A 41 45.17 3.00 21.36
C LEU A 41 44.44 3.16 22.69
N THR A 42 45.06 2.79 23.81
CA THR A 42 44.47 3.01 25.14
C THR A 42 44.36 4.50 25.46
N LYS A 43 45.35 5.32 25.05
CA LYS A 43 45.30 6.78 25.16
C LYS A 43 44.18 7.41 24.32
N ALA A 44 43.82 6.77 23.21
CA ALA A 44 42.68 7.16 22.37
C ALA A 44 41.33 6.66 22.89
N GLY A 45 41.29 5.95 24.02
CA GLY A 45 40.06 5.49 24.68
C GLY A 45 39.56 4.12 24.21
N TYR A 46 40.33 3.38 23.42
CA TYR A 46 39.99 2.03 22.98
C TYR A 46 40.37 0.98 24.04
N HIS A 47 39.57 -0.08 24.12
CA HIS A 47 39.93 -1.27 24.88
C HIS A 47 40.84 -2.15 24.02
N PHE A 48 42.06 -2.40 24.51
CA PHE A 48 43.09 -3.07 23.73
C PHE A 48 43.23 -4.54 24.13
N LEU A 49 43.07 -5.42 23.14
CA LEU A 49 43.32 -6.85 23.24
C LEU A 49 44.58 -7.19 22.45
N ALA A 50 45.36 -8.15 22.95
CA ALA A 50 46.60 -8.59 22.31
C ALA A 50 46.59 -10.09 22.11
N ALA A 51 47.07 -10.55 20.95
CA ALA A 51 47.34 -11.95 20.68
C ALA A 51 48.77 -12.11 20.13
N PRO A 52 49.62 -12.93 20.76
CA PRO A 52 51.01 -13.12 20.32
C PRO A 52 51.15 -14.13 19.16
N SER A 53 50.06 -14.78 18.72
CA SER A 53 50.07 -15.75 17.63
C SER A 53 48.72 -15.82 16.92
N GLY A 54 48.72 -16.34 15.70
CA GLY A 54 47.50 -16.52 14.89
C GLY A 54 46.45 -17.43 15.55
N GLU A 55 46.86 -18.50 16.23
CA GLU A 55 45.93 -19.40 16.93
C GLU A 55 45.22 -18.70 18.09
N VAL A 56 45.98 -17.95 18.91
CA VAL A 56 45.41 -17.17 20.01
C VAL A 56 44.51 -16.07 19.45
N ALA A 57 44.88 -15.46 18.32
CA ALA A 57 44.07 -14.44 17.68
C ALA A 57 42.69 -14.93 17.26
N LEU A 58 42.60 -16.09 16.60
CA LEU A 58 41.32 -16.68 16.21
C LEU A 58 40.46 -17.01 17.43
N MET A 59 41.06 -17.54 18.49
CA MET A 59 40.36 -17.82 19.74
C MET A 59 39.82 -16.53 20.39
N VAL A 60 40.65 -15.50 20.51
CA VAL A 60 40.25 -14.22 21.12
C VAL A 60 39.20 -13.52 20.27
N ALA A 61 39.33 -13.50 18.95
CA ALA A 61 38.35 -12.90 18.05
C ALA A 61 36.97 -13.54 18.21
N LYS A 62 36.90 -14.86 18.33
CA LYS A 62 35.65 -15.61 18.53
C LYS A 62 34.94 -15.32 19.85
N HIS A 63 35.69 -15.07 20.92
CA HIS A 63 35.09 -14.83 22.23
C HIS A 63 34.79 -13.36 22.48
N SER A 64 35.61 -12.45 21.92
CA SER A 64 35.53 -11.02 22.23
C SER A 64 34.83 -10.18 21.18
N HIS A 65 34.65 -10.68 19.94
CA HIS A 65 34.07 -9.94 18.80
C HIS A 65 34.60 -8.50 18.70
N PRO A 66 35.89 -8.32 18.41
CA PRO A 66 36.50 -6.99 18.35
C PRO A 66 35.87 -6.12 17.26
N ASP A 67 35.88 -4.81 17.48
CA ASP A 67 35.40 -3.83 16.50
C ASP A 67 36.40 -3.60 15.35
N LEU A 68 37.68 -3.94 15.57
CA LEU A 68 38.73 -3.87 14.56
C LEU A 68 39.92 -4.77 14.92
N ILE A 69 40.56 -5.34 13.91
CA ILE A 69 41.74 -6.19 14.05
C ILE A 69 42.95 -5.51 13.38
N LEU A 70 44.05 -5.39 14.12
CA LEU A 70 45.38 -5.05 13.61
C LEU A 70 46.20 -6.34 13.53
N LEU A 71 46.69 -6.70 12.35
CA LEU A 71 47.26 -8.02 12.10
C LEU A 71 48.63 -7.93 11.44
N ASP A 72 49.66 -8.41 12.12
CA ASP A 72 50.99 -8.53 11.53
C ASP A 72 51.00 -9.56 10.40
N VAL A 73 51.67 -9.20 9.30
CA VAL A 73 51.78 -10.05 8.12
C VAL A 73 52.74 -11.21 8.37
N VAL A 74 53.88 -10.94 9.01
CA VAL A 74 54.95 -11.92 9.21
C VAL A 74 54.92 -12.41 10.65
N MET A 75 54.40 -13.61 10.86
CA MET A 75 54.36 -14.25 12.19
C MET A 75 54.83 -15.71 12.12
N PRO A 76 55.37 -16.27 13.23
CA PRO A 76 55.69 -17.68 13.33
C PRO A 76 54.46 -18.58 13.18
N ASP A 77 54.67 -19.77 12.61
CA ASP A 77 53.69 -20.85 12.40
C ASP A 77 52.55 -20.54 11.42
N MET A 78 51.84 -19.43 11.60
CA MET A 78 50.72 -19.01 10.76
C MET A 78 50.87 -17.54 10.38
N ASP A 79 51.00 -17.27 9.08
CA ASP A 79 51.13 -15.91 8.57
C ASP A 79 49.82 -15.10 8.72
N GLY A 80 49.96 -13.77 8.64
CA GLY A 80 48.83 -12.87 8.82
C GLY A 80 47.75 -13.01 7.73
N TYR A 81 48.12 -13.39 6.51
CA TYR A 81 47.14 -13.54 5.42
C TYR A 81 46.25 -14.77 5.65
N GLU A 82 46.81 -15.87 6.12
CA GLU A 82 46.10 -17.09 6.48
C GLU A 82 45.18 -16.85 7.69
N VAL A 83 45.62 -16.07 8.68
CA VAL A 83 44.76 -15.63 9.80
C VAL A 83 43.58 -14.81 9.28
N CYS A 84 43.83 -13.83 8.39
CA CYS A 84 42.77 -13.00 7.81
C CYS A 84 41.75 -13.83 7.03
N LYS A 85 42.23 -14.76 6.19
CA LYS A 85 41.37 -15.66 5.42
C LYS A 85 40.45 -16.49 6.31
N ARG A 86 40.96 -17.00 7.44
CA ARG A 86 40.15 -17.74 8.42
C ARG A 86 39.14 -16.87 9.15
N LEU A 87 39.50 -15.62 9.47
CA LEU A 87 38.55 -14.65 10.04
C LEU A 87 37.43 -14.30 9.05
N LYS A 88 37.75 -14.17 7.76
CA LYS A 88 36.77 -13.85 6.71
C LYS A 88 35.89 -15.03 6.30
N ALA A 89 36.35 -16.26 6.50
CA ALA A 89 35.57 -17.46 6.25
C ALA A 89 34.50 -17.73 7.32
N ASP A 90 34.63 -17.15 8.52
CA ASP A 90 33.68 -17.29 9.62
C ASP A 90 32.61 -16.19 9.53
N SER A 91 31.33 -16.56 9.40
CA SER A 91 30.22 -15.60 9.19
C SER A 91 30.10 -14.56 10.29
N ASP A 92 30.48 -14.91 11.52
CA ASP A 92 30.33 -14.04 12.69
C ASP A 92 31.50 -13.04 12.82
N LEU A 93 32.60 -13.28 12.10
CA LEU A 93 33.82 -12.48 12.15
C LEU A 93 34.14 -11.80 10.81
N ALA A 94 33.49 -12.22 9.71
CA ALA A 94 33.75 -11.75 8.36
C ALA A 94 33.58 -10.24 8.19
N GLU A 95 32.64 -9.65 8.93
CA GLU A 95 32.38 -8.20 8.87
C GLU A 95 33.38 -7.36 9.70
N ILE A 96 34.25 -7.99 10.50
CA ILE A 96 35.21 -7.26 11.33
C ILE A 96 36.31 -6.68 10.43
N PRO A 97 36.56 -5.36 10.50
CA PRO A 97 37.60 -4.71 9.71
C PRO A 97 39.00 -5.20 10.12
N VAL A 98 39.83 -5.61 9.14
CA VAL A 98 41.21 -6.09 9.37
C VAL A 98 42.21 -5.14 8.68
N ILE A 99 43.10 -4.54 9.46
CA ILE A 99 44.20 -3.72 8.98
C ILE A 99 45.51 -4.48 9.15
N PHE A 100 46.27 -4.65 8.08
CA PHE A 100 47.56 -5.32 8.14
C PHE A 100 48.67 -4.42 8.69
N LEU A 101 49.61 -5.01 9.43
CA LEU A 101 50.84 -4.38 9.89
C LEU A 101 51.99 -5.00 9.09
N THR A 102 52.77 -4.18 8.38
CA THR A 102 53.84 -4.69 7.51
C THR A 102 55.15 -3.95 7.74
N GLY A 103 56.27 -4.67 7.73
CA GLY A 103 57.62 -4.10 7.68
C GLY A 103 58.12 -3.83 6.26
N ARG A 104 57.40 -4.30 5.23
CA ARG A 104 57.75 -4.15 3.81
C ARG A 104 56.75 -3.22 3.12
N SER A 105 57.24 -2.42 2.17
CA SER A 105 56.44 -1.44 1.42
C SER A 105 56.28 -1.80 -0.06
N ASP A 106 56.53 -3.06 -0.42
CA ASP A 106 56.32 -3.56 -1.78
C ASP A 106 54.83 -3.66 -2.13
N THR A 107 54.52 -3.33 -3.39
CA THR A 107 53.14 -3.29 -3.90
C THR A 107 52.48 -4.67 -3.99
N GLU A 108 53.25 -5.75 -4.12
CA GLU A 108 52.72 -7.11 -4.23
C GLU A 108 52.07 -7.57 -2.92
N SER A 109 52.75 -7.35 -1.78
CA SER A 109 52.22 -7.65 -0.44
C SER A 109 50.95 -6.86 -0.09
N VAL A 110 50.78 -5.65 -0.65
CA VAL A 110 49.59 -4.82 -0.44
C VAL A 110 48.39 -5.39 -1.20
N ILE A 111 48.58 -5.85 -2.44
CA ILE A 111 47.51 -6.45 -3.25
C ILE A 111 47.02 -7.75 -2.61
N GLU A 112 47.94 -8.61 -2.17
CA GLU A 112 47.61 -9.88 -1.50
C GLU A 112 46.76 -9.67 -0.24
N GLY A 113 47.05 -8.62 0.54
CA GLY A 113 46.26 -8.27 1.72
C GLY A 113 44.82 -7.89 1.40
N PHE A 114 44.57 -7.14 0.34
CA PHE A 114 43.21 -6.80 -0.07
C PHE A 114 42.46 -8.01 -0.63
N ASP A 115 43.14 -8.89 -1.37
CA ASP A 115 42.53 -10.10 -1.95
C ASP A 115 42.04 -11.08 -0.87
N VAL A 116 42.74 -11.17 0.27
CA VAL A 116 42.29 -12.00 1.41
C VAL A 116 41.26 -11.31 2.32
N GLY A 117 40.88 -10.07 2.01
CA GLY A 117 39.82 -9.33 2.71
C GLY A 117 40.30 -8.32 3.77
N GLY A 118 41.58 -7.97 3.76
CA GLY A 118 42.07 -6.79 4.48
C GLY A 118 41.48 -5.51 3.89
N ILE A 119 41.35 -4.49 4.71
CA ILE A 119 40.76 -3.20 4.29
C ILE A 119 41.77 -2.06 4.28
N ASP A 120 42.94 -2.27 4.87
CA ASP A 120 44.02 -1.29 4.91
C ASP A 120 45.33 -1.90 5.41
N TYR A 121 46.41 -1.11 5.37
CA TYR A 121 47.73 -1.47 5.89
C TYR A 121 48.40 -0.33 6.67
N ILE A 122 49.26 -0.67 7.62
CA ILE A 122 50.12 0.26 8.37
C ILE A 122 51.57 -0.24 8.27
N VAL A 123 52.47 0.65 7.88
CA VAL A 123 53.90 0.32 7.73
C VAL A 123 54.63 0.52 9.06
N LYS A 124 55.49 -0.43 9.44
CA LYS A 124 56.39 -0.37 10.61
C LYS A 124 57.64 0.46 10.23
N PRO A 125 58.17 1.32 11.12
CA PRO A 125 57.78 1.57 12.51
C PRO A 125 56.52 2.43 12.65
N PHE A 126 55.70 2.15 13.67
CA PHE A 126 54.41 2.80 13.84
C PHE A 126 54.50 4.26 14.29
N HIS A 127 53.72 5.13 13.65
CA HIS A 127 53.48 6.50 14.11
C HIS A 127 52.11 6.60 14.82
N GLU A 128 52.09 7.12 16.06
CA GLU A 128 50.87 7.24 16.90
C GLU A 128 49.69 7.87 16.15
N LYS A 129 49.97 8.95 15.39
CA LYS A 129 48.96 9.69 14.64
C LYS A 129 48.37 8.87 13.48
N GLU A 130 49.19 8.09 12.78
CA GLU A 130 48.76 7.28 11.64
C GLU A 130 47.84 6.14 12.10
N VAL A 131 48.30 5.36 13.08
CA VAL A 131 47.54 4.23 13.66
C VAL A 131 46.17 4.71 14.13
N ARG A 132 46.14 5.78 14.93
CA ARG A 132 44.88 6.32 15.46
C ARG A 132 43.93 6.78 14.36
N THR A 133 44.45 7.43 13.31
CA THR A 133 43.61 7.96 12.23
C THR A 133 43.00 6.83 11.42
N ARG A 134 43.79 5.83 11.01
CA ARG A 134 43.28 4.69 10.23
C ARG A 134 42.28 3.85 11.01
N VAL A 135 42.59 3.55 12.27
CA VAL A 135 41.67 2.84 13.18
C VAL A 135 40.35 3.59 13.33
N ALA A 136 40.39 4.90 13.61
CA ALA A 136 39.18 5.70 13.78
C ALA A 136 38.32 5.75 12.51
N THR A 137 38.95 5.88 11.34
CA THR A 137 38.27 5.87 10.04
C THR A 137 37.52 4.56 9.80
N HIS A 138 38.21 3.43 9.97
CA HIS A 138 37.63 2.12 9.64
C HIS A 138 36.57 1.67 10.64
N ILE A 139 36.71 2.02 11.92
CA ILE A 139 35.63 1.86 12.91
C ILE A 139 34.39 2.66 12.51
N LYS A 140 34.57 3.92 12.09
CA LYS A 140 33.46 4.78 11.67
C LYS A 140 32.73 4.20 10.45
N ILE A 141 33.48 3.72 9.45
CA ILE A 141 32.92 3.09 8.25
C ILE A 141 32.13 1.84 8.64
N SER A 142 32.70 0.94 9.43
CA SER A 142 32.02 -0.30 9.85
C SER A 142 30.70 0.00 10.58
N ARG A 143 30.68 0.98 11.49
CA ARG A 143 29.46 1.40 12.18
C ARG A 143 28.40 1.95 11.22
N LEU A 144 28.78 2.86 10.32
CA LEU A 144 27.85 3.44 9.35
C LEU A 144 27.24 2.38 8.43
N THR A 145 28.04 1.40 7.99
CA THR A 145 27.55 0.29 7.17
C THR A 145 26.52 -0.55 7.93
N ARG A 146 26.78 -0.90 9.19
CA ARG A 146 25.81 -1.63 10.03
C ARG A 146 24.51 -0.84 10.24
N ASP A 147 24.60 0.45 10.54
CA ASP A 147 23.42 1.32 10.72
C ASP A 147 22.57 1.40 9.44
N LEU A 148 23.21 1.51 8.28
CA LEU A 148 22.52 1.53 6.99
C LEU A 148 21.82 0.21 6.71
N GLN A 149 22.50 -0.92 6.92
CA GLN A 149 21.90 -2.25 6.74
C GLN A 149 20.67 -2.43 7.64
N GLN A 150 20.76 -2.02 8.92
CA GLN A 150 19.64 -2.09 9.85
C GLN A 150 18.44 -1.23 9.38
N ARG A 151 18.67 0.03 9.00
CA ARG A 151 17.61 0.93 8.51
C ARG A 151 16.96 0.42 7.24
N THR A 152 17.73 -0.14 6.32
CA THR A 152 17.16 -0.77 5.12
C THR A 152 16.27 -1.95 5.49
N ALA A 153 16.72 -2.84 6.39
CA ALA A 153 15.90 -3.96 6.83
C ALA A 153 14.57 -3.51 7.50
N GLU A 154 14.59 -2.43 8.29
CA GLU A 154 13.40 -1.85 8.92
C GLU A 154 12.42 -1.27 7.91
N LEU A 155 12.88 -0.39 7.02
CA LEU A 155 12.04 0.22 5.98
C LEU A 155 11.40 -0.84 5.08
N GLN A 156 12.11 -1.95 4.85
CA GLN A 156 11.68 -3.00 3.94
C GLN A 156 10.54 -3.80 4.57
N ARG A 157 10.58 -3.99 5.89
CA ARG A 157 9.45 -4.56 6.65
C ARG A 157 8.23 -3.62 6.64
N GLU A 158 8.43 -2.32 6.85
CA GLU A 158 7.32 -1.35 6.87
C GLU A 158 6.60 -1.27 5.52
N ILE A 159 7.34 -1.29 4.41
CA ILE A 159 6.76 -1.30 3.06
C ILE A 159 5.89 -2.55 2.85
N GLU A 160 6.37 -3.71 3.28
CA GLU A 160 5.64 -4.97 3.11
C GLU A 160 4.35 -5.00 3.94
N GLU A 161 4.40 -4.50 5.18
CA GLU A 161 3.22 -4.36 6.03
C GLU A 161 2.17 -3.39 5.45
N ARG A 162 2.60 -2.23 4.93
CA ARG A 162 1.67 -1.30 4.28
C ARG A 162 1.06 -1.89 3.00
N ARG A 163 1.81 -2.72 2.27
CA ARG A 163 1.31 -3.41 1.07
C ARG A 163 0.24 -4.44 1.40
N SER A 164 0.43 -5.27 2.43
CA SER A 164 -0.57 -6.27 2.82
C SER A 164 -1.88 -5.62 3.23
N LEU A 165 -1.83 -4.56 4.04
CA LEU A 165 -3.01 -3.79 4.45
C LEU A 165 -3.75 -3.15 3.26
N SER A 166 -3.01 -2.67 2.26
CA SER A 166 -3.59 -2.08 1.05
C SER A 166 -4.31 -3.13 0.19
N GLN A 167 -3.71 -4.31 0.03
CA GLN A 167 -4.33 -5.43 -0.69
C GLN A 167 -5.58 -5.96 0.02
N GLU A 168 -5.58 -6.04 1.35
CA GLU A 168 -6.76 -6.42 2.11
C GLU A 168 -7.92 -5.42 1.95
N ARG A 169 -7.64 -4.11 1.97
CA ARG A 169 -8.66 -3.08 1.69
C ARG A 169 -9.24 -3.20 0.29
N GLU A 170 -8.40 -3.47 -0.72
CA GLU A 170 -8.86 -3.64 -2.10
C GLU A 170 -9.79 -4.86 -2.24
N LEU A 171 -9.42 -6.00 -1.64
CA LEU A 171 -10.25 -7.20 -1.59
C LEU A 171 -11.53 -7.02 -0.76
N PHE A 172 -11.53 -6.10 0.21
CA PHE A 172 -12.70 -5.77 1.00
C PHE A 172 -13.67 -4.88 0.22
N ILE A 173 -13.16 -3.91 -0.56
CA ILE A 173 -13.96 -3.10 -1.48
C ILE A 173 -14.64 -3.99 -2.54
N ASP A 174 -13.90 -4.94 -3.12
CA ASP A 174 -14.44 -5.89 -4.10
C ASP A 174 -15.51 -6.82 -3.49
N ARG A 175 -15.32 -7.25 -2.23
CA ARG A 175 -16.33 -8.03 -1.49
C ARG A 175 -17.57 -7.22 -1.11
N ILE A 176 -17.43 -5.94 -0.78
CA ILE A 176 -18.58 -5.06 -0.53
C ILE A 176 -19.38 -4.90 -1.82
N ALA A 177 -18.72 -4.64 -2.95
CA ALA A 177 -19.39 -4.51 -4.25
C ALA A 177 -20.19 -5.78 -4.61
N THR A 178 -19.61 -6.96 -4.38
CA THR A 178 -20.32 -8.24 -4.63
C THR A 178 -21.38 -8.58 -3.58
N MET A 179 -21.30 -8.05 -2.37
CA MET A 179 -22.38 -8.15 -1.37
C MET A 179 -23.54 -7.20 -1.69
N GLU A 180 -23.26 -5.98 -2.15
CA GLU A 180 -24.28 -5.05 -2.67
C GLU A 180 -25.04 -5.67 -3.86
N GLU A 181 -24.35 -6.39 -4.75
CA GLU A 181 -25.00 -7.15 -5.83
C GLU A 181 -26.01 -8.19 -5.31
N ARG A 182 -25.74 -8.84 -4.17
CA ARG A 182 -26.65 -9.83 -3.56
C ARG A 182 -27.84 -9.19 -2.85
N GLU A 183 -27.64 -8.08 -2.14
CA GLU A 183 -28.77 -7.33 -1.55
C GLU A 183 -29.64 -6.71 -2.63
N ALA A 184 -29.04 -6.28 -3.74
CA ALA A 184 -29.75 -5.60 -4.80
C ALA A 184 -30.49 -6.52 -5.80
N GLN A 185 -30.19 -7.82 -5.81
CA GLN A 185 -31.02 -8.81 -6.50
C GLN A 185 -32.44 -8.93 -5.91
N ARG A 186 -32.70 -8.40 -4.71
CA ARG A 186 -34.05 -8.31 -4.14
C ARG A 186 -34.93 -7.18 -4.73
N TRP A 187 -34.37 -6.23 -5.47
CA TRP A 187 -35.05 -4.99 -5.87
C TRP A 187 -35.38 -4.95 -7.37
N GLY A 188 -36.24 -5.86 -7.82
CA GLY A 188 -36.88 -5.80 -9.13
C GLY A 188 -37.98 -4.73 -9.23
N VAL A 189 -38.62 -4.61 -10.39
CA VAL A 189 -39.75 -3.67 -10.64
C VAL A 189 -40.91 -3.88 -9.65
N ASP A 190 -41.04 -5.09 -9.07
CA ASP A 190 -42.00 -5.42 -8.01
C ASP A 190 -41.72 -4.72 -6.66
N ALA A 191 -40.55 -4.07 -6.50
CA ALA A 191 -40.19 -3.27 -5.32
C ALA A 191 -40.63 -1.80 -5.41
N PHE A 192 -41.24 -1.38 -6.53
CA PHE A 192 -41.69 0.01 -6.68
C PHE A 192 -43.00 0.24 -5.93
N VAL A 193 -42.90 0.86 -4.76
CA VAL A 193 -44.05 1.19 -3.91
C VAL A 193 -44.45 2.65 -4.13
N GLY A 194 -45.65 2.86 -4.67
CA GLY A 194 -46.21 4.19 -4.90
C GLY A 194 -47.30 4.21 -5.97
N HIS A 195 -48.25 5.11 -5.81
CA HIS A 195 -49.39 5.29 -6.72
C HIS A 195 -49.58 6.74 -7.18
N SER A 196 -48.71 7.67 -6.75
CA SER A 196 -48.78 9.07 -7.16
C SER A 196 -48.65 9.23 -8.68
N GLN A 197 -49.23 10.31 -9.21
CA GLN A 197 -49.07 10.64 -10.64
C GLN A 197 -47.59 10.82 -11.03
N ALA A 198 -46.78 11.35 -10.10
CA ALA A 198 -45.34 11.48 -10.29
C ALA A 198 -44.68 10.11 -10.49
N THR A 199 -44.94 9.16 -9.60
CA THR A 199 -44.43 7.79 -9.69
C THR A 199 -44.90 7.09 -10.97
N GLN A 200 -46.16 7.26 -11.37
CA GLN A 200 -46.65 6.72 -12.65
C GLN A 200 -45.94 7.29 -13.87
N ARG A 201 -45.59 8.59 -13.89
CA ARG A 201 -44.80 9.21 -14.98
C ARG A 201 -43.38 8.64 -15.04
N ILE A 202 -42.76 8.40 -13.89
CA ILE A 202 -41.44 7.79 -13.80
C ILE A 202 -41.50 6.36 -14.35
N LEU A 203 -42.46 5.55 -13.91
CA LEU A 203 -42.62 4.17 -14.40
C LEU A 203 -42.86 4.11 -15.92
N LYS A 204 -43.65 5.03 -16.47
CA LYS A 204 -43.82 5.17 -17.93
C LYS A 204 -42.50 5.50 -18.63
N SER A 205 -41.71 6.40 -18.05
CA SER A 205 -40.39 6.76 -18.58
C SER A 205 -39.43 5.57 -18.53
N VAL A 206 -39.41 4.81 -17.43
CA VAL A 206 -38.63 3.57 -17.30
C VAL A 206 -39.03 2.56 -18.36
N ALA A 207 -40.32 2.30 -18.53
CA ALA A 207 -40.84 1.36 -19.53
C ALA A 207 -40.47 1.76 -20.97
N MET A 208 -40.47 3.05 -21.28
CA MET A 208 -40.04 3.55 -22.58
C MET A 208 -38.57 3.24 -22.84
N VAL A 209 -37.71 3.47 -21.85
CA VAL A 209 -36.26 3.31 -22.01
C VAL A 209 -35.81 1.85 -21.88
N GLN A 210 -36.57 0.99 -21.21
CA GLN A 210 -36.35 -0.46 -21.19
C GLN A 210 -36.26 -1.05 -22.61
N ASN A 211 -37.07 -0.57 -23.55
CA ASN A 211 -37.08 -1.02 -24.94
C ASN A 211 -35.99 -0.38 -25.82
N ALA A 212 -35.14 0.48 -25.27
CA ALA A 212 -34.10 1.21 -25.98
C ALA A 212 -32.72 0.92 -25.38
N ASP A 213 -32.19 -0.28 -25.66
CA ASP A 213 -30.98 -0.83 -25.01
C ASP A 213 -29.71 0.01 -25.18
N MET A 214 -29.63 0.84 -26.22
CA MET A 214 -28.46 1.69 -26.50
C MET A 214 -28.60 3.12 -25.94
N THR A 215 -29.79 3.48 -25.48
CA THR A 215 -30.06 4.83 -24.98
C THR A 215 -29.42 5.01 -23.61
N ARG A 216 -28.56 6.03 -23.51
CA ARG A 216 -27.97 6.46 -22.25
C ARG A 216 -28.99 7.27 -21.46
N VAL A 217 -29.04 7.04 -20.16
CA VAL A 217 -30.03 7.68 -19.28
C VAL A 217 -29.32 8.45 -18.21
N LEU A 218 -29.71 9.71 -18.04
CA LEU A 218 -29.34 10.53 -16.90
C LEU A 218 -30.53 10.59 -15.93
N ILE A 219 -30.33 10.10 -14.72
CA ILE A 219 -31.31 10.08 -13.64
C ILE A 219 -30.98 11.22 -12.68
N THR A 220 -31.88 12.19 -12.54
CA THR A 220 -31.70 13.34 -11.66
C THR A 220 -32.64 13.27 -10.47
N GLY A 221 -32.22 13.80 -9.34
CA GLY A 221 -33.07 13.92 -8.16
C GLY A 221 -32.26 14.03 -6.87
N GLU A 222 -32.88 14.54 -5.82
CA GLU A 222 -32.23 14.73 -4.52
C GLU A 222 -31.63 13.44 -3.95
N SER A 223 -30.75 13.58 -2.96
CA SER A 223 -30.21 12.42 -2.25
C SER A 223 -31.33 11.63 -1.58
N GLY A 224 -31.23 10.30 -1.62
CA GLY A 224 -32.21 9.40 -1.00
C GLY A 224 -33.56 9.27 -1.73
N THR A 225 -33.72 9.77 -2.95
CA THR A 225 -34.99 9.65 -3.72
C THR A 225 -35.22 8.28 -4.39
N GLY A 226 -34.18 7.44 -4.48
CA GLY A 226 -34.24 6.11 -5.10
C GLY A 226 -33.69 6.04 -6.54
N LYS A 227 -32.70 6.86 -6.90
CA LYS A 227 -32.09 6.89 -8.25
C LYS A 227 -31.55 5.53 -8.69
N GLU A 228 -30.86 4.80 -7.81
CA GLU A 228 -30.36 3.46 -8.10
C GLU A 228 -31.48 2.46 -8.40
N LEU A 229 -32.61 2.54 -7.70
CA LEU A 229 -33.77 1.68 -7.95
C LEU A 229 -34.34 1.89 -9.36
N ILE A 230 -34.36 3.13 -9.82
CA ILE A 230 -34.75 3.45 -11.21
C ILE A 230 -33.75 2.85 -12.19
N ALA A 231 -32.45 2.96 -11.94
CA ALA A 231 -31.44 2.37 -12.80
C ALA A 231 -31.57 0.84 -12.90
N ARG A 232 -31.83 0.19 -11.76
CA ARG A 232 -32.09 -1.26 -11.68
C ARG A 232 -33.35 -1.66 -12.43
N ALA A 233 -34.45 -0.92 -12.25
CA ALA A 233 -35.69 -1.15 -12.98
C ALA A 233 -35.49 -1.02 -14.50
N ILE A 234 -34.72 -0.03 -14.96
CA ILE A 234 -34.36 0.11 -16.38
C ILE A 234 -33.59 -1.12 -16.87
N HIS A 235 -32.61 -1.60 -16.12
CA HIS A 235 -31.82 -2.77 -16.49
C HIS A 235 -32.66 -4.06 -16.50
N SER A 236 -33.43 -4.33 -15.44
CA SER A 236 -34.18 -5.58 -15.28
C SER A 236 -35.28 -5.80 -16.31
N GLY A 237 -35.81 -4.72 -16.90
CA GLY A 237 -36.78 -4.81 -18.00
C GLY A 237 -36.18 -4.65 -19.40
N SER A 238 -34.86 -4.53 -19.51
CA SER A 238 -34.17 -4.33 -20.80
C SER A 238 -33.80 -5.65 -21.48
N GLY A 239 -33.34 -5.58 -22.74
CA GLY A 239 -32.76 -6.74 -23.43
C GLY A 239 -31.47 -7.26 -22.77
N ARG A 240 -30.92 -6.51 -21.81
CA ARG A 240 -29.72 -6.86 -21.03
C ARG A 240 -30.03 -7.37 -19.63
N ALA A 241 -31.28 -7.65 -19.27
CA ALA A 241 -31.68 -8.03 -17.91
C ALA A 241 -30.94 -9.25 -17.34
N ALA A 242 -30.50 -10.19 -18.18
CA ALA A 242 -29.72 -11.37 -17.78
C ALA A 242 -28.19 -11.15 -17.81
N LYS A 243 -27.74 -9.93 -18.12
CA LYS A 243 -26.33 -9.55 -18.24
C LYS A 243 -25.88 -8.79 -16.97
N PRO A 244 -24.58 -8.54 -16.77
CA PRO A 244 -24.10 -7.85 -15.57
C PRO A 244 -24.72 -6.46 -15.40
N PHE A 245 -25.04 -6.10 -14.16
CA PHE A 245 -25.37 -4.73 -13.75
C PHE A 245 -24.32 -4.26 -12.75
N VAL A 246 -23.33 -3.52 -13.23
CA VAL A 246 -22.19 -3.06 -12.42
C VAL A 246 -22.50 -1.66 -11.89
N THR A 247 -22.43 -1.47 -10.59
CA THR A 247 -22.65 -0.19 -9.91
C THR A 247 -21.34 0.45 -9.48
N VAL A 248 -21.21 1.76 -9.68
CA VAL A 248 -20.04 2.54 -9.29
C VAL A 248 -20.52 3.81 -8.62
N ASN A 249 -20.16 4.00 -7.35
CA ASN A 249 -20.36 5.25 -6.64
C ASN A 249 -19.15 6.17 -6.88
N CYS A 250 -19.33 7.25 -7.64
CA CYS A 250 -18.24 8.12 -8.04
C CYS A 250 -17.69 8.97 -6.88
N ALA A 251 -18.51 9.33 -5.89
CA ALA A 251 -18.07 10.11 -4.73
C ALA A 251 -17.22 9.29 -3.74
N ALA A 252 -17.39 7.97 -3.72
CA ALA A 252 -16.61 7.07 -2.87
C ALA A 252 -15.26 6.68 -3.49
N MET A 253 -14.99 7.04 -4.75
CA MET A 253 -13.77 6.66 -5.46
C MET A 253 -12.61 7.62 -5.14
N PRO A 254 -11.44 7.10 -4.71
CA PRO A 254 -10.25 7.93 -4.57
C PRO A 254 -9.76 8.43 -5.94
N ASP A 255 -9.50 9.72 -6.08
CA ASP A 255 -9.02 10.36 -7.32
C ASP A 255 -7.83 9.63 -7.96
N THR A 256 -6.89 9.16 -7.14
CA THR A 256 -5.66 8.49 -7.60
C THR A 256 -5.92 7.09 -8.17
N LEU A 257 -7.04 6.46 -7.79
CA LEU A 257 -7.38 5.09 -8.19
C LEU A 257 -8.56 5.05 -9.17
N ALA A 258 -9.28 6.17 -9.36
CA ALA A 258 -10.49 6.21 -10.16
C ALA A 258 -10.28 5.67 -11.59
N ASP A 259 -9.17 6.04 -12.23
CA ASP A 259 -8.79 5.53 -13.55
C ASP A 259 -8.58 4.01 -13.56
N SER A 260 -7.86 3.49 -12.56
CA SER A 260 -7.55 2.07 -12.42
C SER A 260 -8.81 1.25 -12.21
N MET A 261 -9.74 1.74 -11.38
CA MET A 261 -10.99 1.05 -11.06
C MET A 261 -11.96 1.04 -12.25
N LEU A 262 -12.07 2.15 -13.00
CA LEU A 262 -12.98 2.23 -14.15
C LEU A 262 -12.44 1.50 -15.39
N PHE A 263 -11.16 1.69 -15.71
CA PHE A 263 -10.58 1.25 -16.99
C PHE A 263 -9.63 0.04 -16.86
N GLY A 264 -9.27 -0.34 -15.63
CA GLY A 264 -8.33 -1.43 -15.36
C GLY A 264 -6.87 -1.00 -15.45
N HIS A 265 -5.97 -1.90 -15.08
CA HIS A 265 -4.53 -1.69 -15.19
C HIS A 265 -3.78 -2.98 -15.53
N ARG A 266 -2.61 -2.84 -16.17
CA ARG A 266 -1.63 -3.92 -16.29
C ARG A 266 -0.70 -3.95 -15.08
N LYS A 267 -0.18 -5.13 -14.78
CA LYS A 267 0.91 -5.31 -13.80
C LYS A 267 2.05 -4.34 -14.13
N GLY A 268 2.50 -3.59 -13.13
CA GLY A 268 3.56 -2.58 -13.27
C GLY A 268 3.11 -1.22 -13.81
N ALA A 269 1.81 -0.97 -13.97
CA ALA A 269 1.32 0.33 -14.44
C ALA A 269 1.59 1.50 -13.45
N PHE A 270 1.64 1.21 -12.15
CA PHE A 270 1.99 2.15 -11.09
C PHE A 270 2.60 1.39 -9.91
N THR A 271 3.15 2.11 -8.94
CA THR A 271 3.76 1.54 -7.74
C THR A 271 2.70 0.80 -6.91
N GLY A 272 2.78 -0.54 -6.83
CA GLY A 272 1.78 -1.40 -6.18
C GLY A 272 0.85 -2.16 -7.14
N ALA A 273 0.98 -1.97 -8.45
CA ALA A 273 0.25 -2.75 -9.46
C ALA A 273 0.86 -4.16 -9.62
N ASP A 274 0.68 -5.04 -8.65
CA ASP A 274 1.33 -6.36 -8.60
C ASP A 274 0.71 -7.40 -9.57
N ARG A 275 -0.52 -7.13 -10.03
CA ARG A 275 -1.30 -7.97 -10.93
C ARG A 275 -2.02 -7.13 -11.99
N ASN A 276 -2.59 -7.80 -12.99
CA ASN A 276 -3.55 -7.16 -13.89
C ASN A 276 -4.90 -7.04 -13.18
N HIS A 277 -5.63 -5.95 -13.42
CA HIS A 277 -6.97 -5.71 -12.90
C HIS A 277 -7.91 -5.33 -14.04
N ARG A 278 -9.13 -5.91 -14.04
CA ARG A 278 -10.19 -5.57 -15.00
C ARG A 278 -11.05 -4.46 -14.41
N GLY A 279 -11.12 -3.32 -15.09
CA GLY A 279 -11.94 -2.20 -14.64
C GLY A 279 -13.44 -2.43 -14.83
N TYR A 280 -14.26 -1.58 -14.21
CA TYR A 280 -15.72 -1.67 -14.24
C TYR A 280 -16.34 -1.67 -15.64
N PHE A 281 -15.76 -0.95 -16.61
CA PHE A 281 -16.22 -1.01 -18.01
C PHE A 281 -16.09 -2.42 -18.61
N GLU A 282 -15.00 -3.12 -18.31
CA GLU A 282 -14.80 -4.49 -18.78
C GLU A 282 -15.68 -5.50 -18.04
N GLN A 283 -15.95 -5.26 -16.76
CA GLN A 283 -16.85 -6.09 -15.96
C GLN A 283 -18.31 -5.95 -16.45
N ALA A 284 -18.70 -4.74 -16.86
CA ALA A 284 -20.03 -4.43 -17.38
C ALA A 284 -20.23 -4.81 -18.87
N HIS A 285 -19.22 -5.40 -19.52
CA HIS A 285 -19.29 -5.74 -20.94
C HIS A 285 -20.50 -6.64 -21.27
N GLY A 286 -21.29 -6.23 -22.26
CA GLY A 286 -22.55 -6.85 -22.66
C GLY A 286 -23.74 -6.53 -21.75
N GLY A 287 -23.52 -5.81 -20.65
CA GLY A 287 -24.51 -5.46 -19.63
C GLY A 287 -24.71 -3.95 -19.48
N THR A 288 -24.94 -3.53 -18.24
CA THR A 288 -25.18 -2.13 -17.87
C THR A 288 -24.16 -1.67 -16.82
N LEU A 289 -23.62 -0.48 -17.00
CA LEU A 289 -22.81 0.24 -16.01
C LEU A 289 -23.63 1.40 -15.45
N PHE A 290 -23.83 1.40 -14.14
CA PHE A 290 -24.49 2.46 -13.40
C PHE A 290 -23.46 3.33 -12.68
N LEU A 291 -23.39 4.61 -13.06
CA LEU A 291 -22.51 5.61 -12.46
C LEU A 291 -23.33 6.50 -11.52
N ASP A 292 -23.32 6.20 -10.23
CA ASP A 292 -23.98 7.04 -9.22
C ASP A 292 -23.10 8.23 -8.84
N GLU A 293 -23.74 9.35 -8.52
CA GLU A 293 -23.08 10.61 -8.17
C GLU A 293 -22.07 11.07 -9.23
N ILE A 294 -22.41 10.96 -10.52
CA ILE A 294 -21.52 11.30 -11.65
C ILE A 294 -20.98 12.74 -11.62
N GLY A 295 -21.67 13.64 -10.91
CA GLY A 295 -21.25 15.03 -10.73
C GLY A 295 -19.97 15.18 -9.90
N ASP A 296 -19.67 14.23 -9.02
CA ASP A 296 -18.47 14.24 -8.16
C ASP A 296 -17.25 13.60 -8.85
N MET A 297 -17.37 13.25 -10.13
CA MET A 297 -16.30 12.58 -10.86
C MET A 297 -15.12 13.52 -11.19
N PRO A 298 -13.86 13.10 -10.99
CA PRO A 298 -12.69 13.91 -11.34
C PRO A 298 -12.63 14.26 -12.84
N PRO A 299 -12.25 15.50 -13.22
CA PRO A 299 -12.27 15.96 -14.62
C PRO A 299 -11.41 15.12 -15.59
N LEU A 300 -10.31 14.54 -15.12
CA LEU A 300 -9.45 13.66 -15.92
C LEU A 300 -10.18 12.36 -16.32
N VAL A 301 -10.96 11.81 -15.39
CA VAL A 301 -11.74 10.58 -15.60
C VAL A 301 -12.90 10.86 -16.54
N GLN A 302 -13.55 12.02 -16.43
CA GLN A 302 -14.64 12.44 -17.31
C GLN A 302 -14.24 12.37 -18.80
N ALA A 303 -13.02 12.82 -19.14
CA ALA A 303 -12.51 12.77 -20.51
C ALA A 303 -12.33 11.33 -21.04
N LYS A 304 -11.93 10.40 -20.17
CA LYS A 304 -11.78 8.98 -20.54
C LYS A 304 -13.12 8.26 -20.65
N ILE A 305 -14.09 8.57 -19.79
CA ILE A 305 -15.46 8.06 -19.94
C ILE A 305 -16.03 8.52 -21.27
N LEU A 306 -15.88 9.80 -21.63
CA LEU A 306 -16.35 10.29 -22.92
C LEU A 306 -15.78 9.46 -24.08
N ARG A 307 -14.47 9.20 -24.09
CA ARG A 307 -13.84 8.33 -25.11
C ARG A 307 -14.39 6.92 -25.12
N ALA A 308 -14.58 6.31 -23.94
CA ALA A 308 -15.18 4.97 -23.85
C ALA A 308 -16.61 4.94 -24.42
N LEU A 309 -17.39 6.01 -24.21
CA LEU A 309 -18.75 6.16 -24.76
C LEU A 309 -18.77 6.49 -26.26
N GLU A 310 -17.74 7.11 -26.80
CA GLU A 310 -17.62 7.47 -28.21
C GLU A 310 -17.08 6.33 -29.06
N ASP A 311 -15.98 5.74 -28.61
CA ASP A 311 -15.20 4.82 -29.40
C ASP A 311 -15.58 3.34 -29.15
N GLY A 312 -16.23 3.04 -28.02
CA GLY A 312 -16.62 1.67 -27.66
C GLY A 312 -15.43 0.79 -27.26
N TYR A 313 -14.31 1.37 -26.84
CA TYR A 313 -13.19 0.65 -26.24
C TYR A 313 -12.64 1.37 -25.02
N VAL A 314 -11.98 0.62 -24.13
CA VAL A 314 -11.23 1.14 -22.99
C VAL A 314 -9.78 0.73 -23.09
N GLN A 315 -8.89 1.61 -22.64
CA GLN A 315 -7.46 1.34 -22.57
C GLN A 315 -7.05 1.24 -21.09
N PRO A 316 -6.60 0.05 -20.62
CA PRO A 316 -6.10 -0.10 -19.26
C PRO A 316 -4.87 0.78 -19.02
N LEU A 317 -4.71 1.25 -17.78
CA LEU A 317 -3.51 1.97 -17.37
C LEU A 317 -2.25 1.10 -17.59
N GLY A 318 -1.21 1.72 -18.13
CA GLY A 318 0.06 1.04 -18.47
C GLY A 318 -0.06 0.01 -19.61
N GLY A 319 -1.21 -0.07 -20.29
CA GLY A 319 -1.42 -0.90 -21.47
C GLY A 319 -1.50 -0.08 -22.76
N TYR A 320 -1.15 -0.71 -23.89
CA TYR A 320 -1.30 -0.13 -25.24
C TYR A 320 -2.45 -0.77 -26.03
N GLU A 321 -3.10 -1.78 -25.48
CA GLU A 321 -4.16 -2.54 -26.13
C GLU A 321 -5.53 -1.95 -25.78
N ASN A 322 -6.27 -1.53 -26.81
CA ASN A 322 -7.67 -1.15 -26.69
C ASN A 322 -8.53 -2.40 -26.51
N ARG A 323 -9.40 -2.38 -25.50
CA ARG A 323 -10.34 -3.46 -25.19
C ARG A 323 -11.75 -3.04 -25.58
N PRO A 324 -12.41 -3.71 -26.54
CA PRO A 324 -13.76 -3.35 -26.94
C PRO A 324 -14.74 -3.58 -25.77
N VAL A 325 -15.59 -2.60 -25.52
CA VAL A 325 -16.62 -2.64 -24.48
C VAL A 325 -17.98 -2.27 -25.07
N ASP A 326 -18.95 -3.18 -24.91
CA ASP A 326 -20.34 -2.93 -25.28
C ASP A 326 -21.15 -2.75 -23.99
N VAL A 327 -21.29 -1.52 -23.53
CA VAL A 327 -21.87 -1.19 -22.22
C VAL A 327 -22.98 -0.18 -22.37
N ARG A 328 -24.16 -0.51 -21.83
CA ARG A 328 -25.23 0.47 -21.63
C ARG A 328 -24.89 1.31 -20.39
N VAL A 329 -24.85 2.63 -20.53
CA VAL A 329 -24.52 3.52 -19.40
C VAL A 329 -25.77 4.21 -18.86
N LEU A 330 -25.98 4.07 -17.56
CA LEU A 330 -26.95 4.82 -16.78
C LEU A 330 -26.17 5.69 -15.78
N ALA A 331 -26.46 6.97 -15.70
CA ALA A 331 -25.80 7.88 -14.77
C ALA A 331 -26.82 8.51 -13.83
N ALA A 332 -26.44 8.73 -12.57
CA ALA A 332 -27.28 9.38 -11.58
C ALA A 332 -26.55 10.55 -10.91
N THR A 333 -27.31 11.59 -10.55
CA THR A 333 -26.77 12.76 -9.83
C THR A 333 -27.85 13.47 -9.01
N ASN A 334 -27.42 14.08 -7.91
CA ASN A 334 -28.19 15.02 -7.09
C ASN A 334 -27.77 16.49 -7.33
N VAL A 335 -26.74 16.73 -8.14
CA VAL A 335 -26.23 18.07 -8.46
C VAL A 335 -26.81 18.53 -9.79
N ASP A 336 -27.00 19.84 -9.94
CA ASP A 336 -27.30 20.44 -11.24
C ASP A 336 -26.05 20.41 -12.13
N LEU A 337 -25.99 19.43 -13.03
CA LEU A 337 -24.87 19.29 -13.96
C LEU A 337 -24.73 20.47 -14.92
N ARG A 338 -25.79 21.21 -15.24
CA ARG A 338 -25.68 22.38 -16.12
C ARG A 338 -24.88 23.49 -15.42
N SER A 339 -25.21 23.73 -14.15
CA SER A 339 -24.43 24.65 -13.31
C SER A 339 -22.99 24.16 -13.13
N ALA A 340 -22.78 22.86 -12.93
CA ALA A 340 -21.43 22.28 -12.83
C ALA A 340 -20.61 22.45 -14.13
N VAL A 341 -21.26 22.41 -15.30
CA VAL A 341 -20.63 22.70 -16.60
C VAL A 341 -20.24 24.17 -16.70
N GLU A 342 -21.12 25.10 -16.32
CA GLU A 342 -20.85 26.55 -16.33
C GLU A 342 -19.68 26.91 -15.41
N GLN A 343 -19.53 26.20 -14.30
CA GLN A 343 -18.45 26.37 -13.33
C GLN A 343 -17.16 25.63 -13.71
N GLY A 344 -17.15 24.84 -14.78
CA GLY A 344 -15.98 24.07 -15.23
C GLY A 344 -15.66 22.82 -14.42
N HIS A 345 -16.54 22.40 -13.50
CA HIS A 345 -16.41 21.17 -12.72
C HIS A 345 -16.85 19.92 -13.50
N PHE A 346 -17.70 20.10 -14.50
CA PHE A 346 -18.18 19.02 -15.36
C PHE A 346 -17.99 19.36 -16.84
N ARG A 347 -17.60 18.38 -17.65
CA ARG A 347 -17.38 18.62 -19.07
C ARG A 347 -18.69 18.70 -19.85
N ASN A 348 -18.81 19.73 -20.67
CA ASN A 348 -20.00 19.98 -21.49
C ASN A 348 -20.27 18.85 -22.50
N ASP A 349 -19.22 18.32 -23.13
CA ASP A 349 -19.32 17.22 -24.10
C ASP A 349 -19.84 15.92 -23.46
N LEU A 350 -19.33 15.57 -22.28
CA LEU A 350 -19.81 14.42 -21.51
C LEU A 350 -21.27 14.58 -21.07
N TYR A 351 -21.68 15.79 -20.65
CA TYR A 351 -23.07 16.07 -20.26
C TYR A 351 -24.05 15.71 -21.39
N TYR A 352 -23.83 16.23 -22.61
CA TYR A 352 -24.69 15.93 -23.74
C TYR A 352 -24.61 14.47 -24.19
N ARG A 353 -23.45 13.81 -24.00
CA ARG A 353 -23.30 12.39 -24.32
C ARG A 353 -24.10 11.49 -23.37
N LEU A 354 -24.18 11.84 -22.09
CA LEU A 354 -24.94 11.11 -21.07
C LEU A 354 -26.43 11.43 -21.10
N ALA A 355 -26.79 12.70 -21.29
CA ALA A 355 -28.17 13.20 -21.21
C ALA A 355 -28.99 12.96 -22.48
N GLN A 356 -28.88 11.79 -23.10
CA GLN A 356 -29.70 11.42 -24.27
C GLN A 356 -31.18 11.25 -23.90
N TYR A 357 -31.43 10.64 -22.75
CA TYR A 357 -32.74 10.58 -22.13
C TYR A 357 -32.62 10.94 -20.65
N MET A 358 -33.54 11.73 -20.14
CA MET A 358 -33.51 12.20 -18.75
C MET A 358 -34.71 11.69 -17.98
N VAL A 359 -34.45 11.15 -16.79
CA VAL A 359 -35.49 10.73 -15.84
C VAL A 359 -35.32 11.55 -14.57
N GLU A 360 -36.23 12.50 -14.35
CA GLU A 360 -36.24 13.32 -13.14
C GLU A 360 -37.10 12.65 -12.06
N ILE A 361 -36.51 12.44 -10.88
CA ILE A 361 -37.18 11.92 -9.71
C ILE A 361 -37.49 13.08 -8.76
N PRO A 362 -38.77 13.42 -8.57
CA PRO A 362 -39.14 14.47 -7.65
C PRO A 362 -38.88 14.02 -6.19
N PRO A 363 -38.62 14.98 -5.30
CA PRO A 363 -38.45 14.68 -3.89
C PRO A 363 -39.74 14.14 -3.26
N LEU A 364 -39.61 13.41 -2.16
CA LEU A 364 -40.72 12.73 -1.49
C LEU A 364 -41.85 13.69 -1.09
N ARG A 365 -41.51 14.92 -0.67
CA ARG A 365 -42.48 16.00 -0.37
C ARG A 365 -43.38 16.41 -1.54
N ALA A 366 -42.97 16.13 -2.78
CA ALA A 366 -43.74 16.42 -4.00
C ALA A 366 -44.57 15.21 -4.48
N ARG A 367 -44.47 14.06 -3.79
CA ARG A 367 -45.23 12.83 -4.03
C ARG A 367 -45.76 12.27 -2.71
N ARG A 368 -46.50 13.12 -1.97
CA ARG A 368 -46.94 12.81 -0.60
C ARG A 368 -47.81 11.55 -0.51
N GLU A 369 -48.54 11.25 -1.58
CA GLU A 369 -49.39 10.05 -1.68
C GLU A 369 -48.59 8.74 -1.59
N ASP A 370 -47.27 8.79 -1.83
CA ASP A 370 -46.40 7.63 -1.77
C ASP A 370 -45.80 7.41 -0.36
N ILE A 371 -45.89 8.40 0.55
CA ILE A 371 -45.26 8.34 1.89
C ILE A 371 -45.83 7.18 2.72
N VAL A 372 -47.16 7.09 2.82
CA VAL A 372 -47.82 6.06 3.64
C VAL A 372 -47.58 4.65 3.08
N PRO A 373 -47.78 4.38 1.77
CA PRO A 373 -47.42 3.09 1.17
C PRO A 373 -45.96 2.69 1.40
N LEU A 374 -45.00 3.62 1.24
CA LEU A 374 -43.58 3.37 1.49
C LEU A 374 -43.31 3.02 2.95
N ALA A 375 -43.93 3.74 3.89
CA ALA A 375 -43.79 3.48 5.31
C ALA A 375 -44.33 2.10 5.70
N GLU A 376 -45.50 1.71 5.18
CA GLU A 376 -46.07 0.37 5.39
C GLU A 376 -45.15 -0.73 4.83
N TYR A 377 -44.56 -0.50 3.66
CA TYR A 377 -43.60 -1.41 3.05
C TYR A 377 -42.35 -1.59 3.93
N PHE A 378 -41.74 -0.49 4.39
CA PHE A 378 -40.54 -0.58 5.25
C PHE A 378 -40.83 -1.23 6.59
N LEU A 379 -42.00 -0.98 7.18
CA LEU A 379 -42.42 -1.68 8.40
C LEU A 379 -42.55 -3.18 8.17
N HIS A 380 -43.14 -3.60 7.05
CA HIS A 380 -43.25 -5.01 6.70
C HIS A 380 -41.88 -5.68 6.51
N MET A 381 -40.97 -5.00 5.81
CA MET A 381 -39.60 -5.44 5.61
C MET A 381 -38.86 -5.59 6.94
N CYS A 382 -38.86 -4.56 7.80
CA CYS A 382 -38.20 -4.59 9.11
C CYS A 382 -38.79 -5.67 10.03
N ALA A 383 -40.12 -5.83 10.03
CA ALA A 383 -40.77 -6.87 10.82
C ALA A 383 -40.37 -8.28 10.37
N THR A 384 -40.28 -8.49 9.05
CA THR A 384 -39.82 -9.76 8.46
C THR A 384 -38.38 -10.07 8.88
N ASP A 385 -37.47 -9.09 8.82
CA ASP A 385 -36.07 -9.26 9.22
C ASP A 385 -35.92 -9.52 10.72
N MET A 386 -36.80 -8.95 11.55
CA MET A 386 -36.84 -9.17 13.00
C MET A 386 -37.61 -10.43 13.41
N GLY A 387 -38.29 -11.11 12.48
CA GLY A 387 -39.12 -12.29 12.76
C GLY A 387 -40.37 -11.99 13.59
N ILE A 388 -40.92 -10.77 13.48
CA ILE A 388 -42.13 -10.34 14.19
C ILE A 388 -43.28 -10.03 13.21
N GLU A 389 -44.52 -9.99 13.72
CA GLU A 389 -45.64 -9.51 12.91
C GLU A 389 -45.53 -8.00 12.66
N PRO A 390 -45.81 -7.54 11.42
CA PRO A 390 -45.70 -6.13 11.06
C PRO A 390 -46.72 -5.27 11.82
N PRO A 391 -46.28 -4.25 12.57
CA PRO A 391 -47.20 -3.37 13.28
C PRO A 391 -47.99 -2.50 12.29
N ALA A 392 -49.27 -2.26 12.61
CA ALA A 392 -50.09 -1.35 11.82
C ALA A 392 -49.75 0.13 12.13
N LEU A 393 -49.66 0.96 11.10
CA LEU A 393 -49.55 2.41 11.28
C LEU A 393 -50.86 3.01 11.77
N ALA A 394 -50.85 3.50 13.01
CA ALA A 394 -51.95 4.28 13.58
C ALA A 394 -52.23 5.55 12.75
N THR A 395 -53.49 5.99 12.70
CA THR A 395 -53.93 7.14 11.90
C THR A 395 -53.15 8.43 12.23
N GLU A 396 -52.84 8.66 13.50
CA GLU A 396 -52.03 9.81 13.95
C GLU A 396 -50.59 9.76 13.42
N CYS A 397 -50.01 8.55 13.34
CA CYS A 397 -48.68 8.35 12.76
C CYS A 397 -48.68 8.64 11.26
N ARG A 398 -49.70 8.16 10.53
CA ARG A 398 -49.87 8.44 9.09
C ARG A 398 -49.93 9.95 8.82
N ALA A 399 -50.77 10.67 9.55
CA ALA A 399 -50.91 12.12 9.41
C ALA A 399 -49.60 12.87 9.71
N ARG A 400 -48.84 12.41 10.71
CA ARG A 400 -47.53 12.99 11.05
C ARG A 400 -46.49 12.74 9.96
N LEU A 401 -46.47 11.54 9.36
CA LEU A 401 -45.60 11.21 8.24
C LEU A 401 -45.93 12.08 7.03
N GLU A 402 -47.19 12.19 6.63
CA GLU A 402 -47.61 13.03 5.49
C GLU A 402 -47.33 14.53 5.69
N GLY A 403 -47.33 15.00 6.94
CA GLY A 403 -46.97 16.37 7.31
C GLY A 403 -45.46 16.66 7.31
N HIS A 404 -44.61 15.64 7.28
CA HIS A 404 -43.16 15.78 7.31
C HIS A 404 -42.58 16.06 5.91
N SER A 405 -41.51 16.87 5.84
CA SER A 405 -40.92 17.30 4.57
C SER A 405 -39.90 16.32 3.99
N PHE A 406 -39.36 15.41 4.82
CA PHE A 406 -38.35 14.41 4.47
C PHE A 406 -37.18 14.96 3.63
N PRO A 407 -36.31 15.82 4.20
CA PRO A 407 -35.12 16.32 3.50
C PRO A 407 -34.17 15.20 3.01
N GLY A 408 -34.11 14.05 3.67
CA GLY A 408 -33.39 12.86 3.24
C GLY A 408 -34.23 11.86 2.42
N ASN A 409 -35.43 12.27 2.01
CA ASN A 409 -36.34 11.54 1.13
C ASN A 409 -36.64 10.11 1.61
N VAL A 410 -36.61 9.12 0.71
CA VAL A 410 -36.97 7.72 0.99
C VAL A 410 -35.94 7.08 1.92
N ARG A 411 -34.67 7.50 1.86
CA ARG A 411 -33.62 7.03 2.77
C ARG A 411 -33.90 7.45 4.21
N GLU A 412 -34.34 8.69 4.43
CA GLU A 412 -34.77 9.15 5.75
C GLU A 412 -36.05 8.46 6.22
N LEU A 413 -37.03 8.23 5.34
CA LEU A 413 -38.25 7.50 5.72
C LEU A 413 -37.97 6.04 6.11
N LYS A 414 -36.97 5.40 5.48
CA LYS A 414 -36.58 4.01 5.77
C LYS A 414 -35.87 3.87 7.13
N ASN A 415 -35.01 4.83 7.47
CA ASN A 415 -34.25 4.87 8.71
C ASN A 415 -35.15 5.17 9.90
#